data_AF-A0A835WX04-F1
#
_entry.id   AF-A0A835WX04-F1
#
_cell.length_a   1.000
_cell.length_b   1.000
_cell.length_c   1.000
_cell.angle_alpha   90.00
_cell.angle_beta   90.00
_cell.angle_gamma   90.00
#
_symmetry.space_group_name_H-M   'P 1'
#
loop_
_entity.id
_entity.type
_entity.pdbx_description
1 polymer ?
#
loop_
_entity_poly.entity_id
_entity_poly.type
_entity_poly.pdbx_seq_one_letter_code
_entity_poly.pdbx_strand_id
1 'polypeptide(L)' 'MKKISDNFIMKIGERILHKNEGDHKIVRCPICNREIEPYWEPRYNGVRASCSVCGTNWQES' A
#
# COMPACT_ATOMS: atom_id res chain seq x y z
N MET A 1 -11.26 21.89 45.69
CA MET A 1 -12.18 21.23 44.74
C MET A 1 -11.34 20.73 43.55
N LYS A 2 -11.08 19.42 43.43
CA LYS A 2 -10.29 18.83 42.34
C LYS A 2 -11.20 18.59 41.14
N LYS A 3 -10.98 19.29 40.02
CA LYS A 3 -11.61 18.97 38.74
C LYS A 3 -10.90 17.74 38.17
N ILE A 4 -11.58 16.60 38.17
CA ILE A 4 -11.16 15.41 37.43
C ILE A 4 -11.75 15.59 36.04
N SER A 5 -10.88 15.83 35.05
CA SER A 5 -11.25 15.91 33.64
C SER A 5 -11.28 14.49 33.07
N ASP A 6 -12.45 13.88 33.06
CA ASP A 6 -12.67 12.60 32.37
C ASP A 6 -12.76 12.84 30.86
N ASN A 7 -11.60 12.87 30.19
CA ASN A 7 -11.54 12.78 28.74
C ASN A 7 -11.82 11.32 28.33
N PHE A 8 -13.10 10.98 28.24
CA PHE A 8 -13.54 9.69 27.71
C PHE A 8 -13.46 9.71 26.18
N ILE A 9 -12.41 9.09 25.63
CA ILE A 9 -12.24 8.93 24.18
C ILE A 9 -12.62 7.50 23.81
N MET A 10 -13.83 7.29 23.27
CA MET A 10 -14.17 6.04 22.60
C MET A 10 -13.64 6.05 21.17
N LYS A 11 -12.56 5.30 20.92
CA LYS A 11 -12.12 4.96 19.56
C LYS A 11 -12.81 3.67 19.12
N ILE A 12 -13.92 3.79 18.41
CA ILE A 12 -14.55 2.68 17.71
C ILE A 12 -14.23 2.80 16.22
N GLY A 13 -13.49 1.83 15.68
CA GLY A 13 -13.49 1.57 14.24
C GLY A 13 -12.26 2.00 13.43
N GLU A 14 -11.10 2.28 14.03
CA GLU A 14 -9.86 2.33 13.25
C GLU A 14 -9.46 0.88 12.91
N ARG A 15 -10.08 0.31 11.87
CA ARG A 15 -9.41 -0.74 11.10
C ARG A 15 -8.12 -0.10 10.61
N ILE A 16 -7.01 -0.47 11.23
CA ILE A 16 -5.69 -0.20 10.70
C ILE A 16 -5.59 -1.05 9.42
N LEU A 17 -6.17 -0.55 8.34
CA LEU A 17 -5.68 -0.87 7.01
C LEU A 17 -4.25 -0.38 7.04
N HIS A 18 -3.30 -1.30 6.94
CA HIS A 18 -1.89 -0.97 6.93
C HIS A 18 -1.71 0.24 6.01
N LYS A 19 -1.16 1.34 6.54
CA LYS A 19 -0.81 2.50 5.74
C LYS A 19 0.42 2.11 4.92
N ASN A 20 0.23 1.24 3.93
CA ASN A 20 1.23 0.81 2.95
C ASN A 20 1.56 1.94 1.97
N GLU A 21 1.64 3.19 2.44
CA GLU A 21 2.08 4.34 1.63
C GLU A 21 3.59 4.26 1.32
N GLY A 22 4.33 3.36 1.99
CA GLY A 22 5.79 3.27 1.89
C GLY A 22 6.36 2.02 1.22
N ASP A 23 5.73 0.85 1.38
CA ASP A 23 6.40 -0.44 1.09
C ASP A 23 6.36 -0.87 -0.38
N HIS A 24 5.54 -0.23 -1.22
CA HIS A 24 5.46 -0.57 -2.65
C HIS A 24 6.00 0.55 -3.56
N LYS A 25 6.89 1.42 -3.08
CA LYS A 25 7.35 2.56 -3.90
C LYS A 25 8.08 2.12 -5.17
N ILE A 26 8.83 1.03 -5.13
CA ILE A 26 9.61 0.53 -6.27
C ILE A 26 9.68 -1.00 -6.20
N VAL A 27 9.38 -1.66 -7.32
CA VAL A 27 9.57 -3.10 -7.51
C VAL A 27 10.64 -3.35 -8.58
N ARG A 28 11.32 -4.50 -8.52
CA ARG A 28 12.31 -4.87 -9.53
C ARG A 28 11.76 -5.92 -10.48
N CYS A 29 12.03 -5.74 -11.77
CA CYS A 29 11.67 -6.72 -12.78
C CYS A 29 12.41 -8.05 -12.56
N PRO A 30 11.72 -9.19 -12.42
CA PRO A 30 12.39 -10.48 -12.26
C PRO A 30 13.15 -10.92 -13.52
N ILE A 31 12.86 -10.33 -14.69
CA ILE A 31 13.48 -10.70 -15.98
C ILE A 31 14.73 -9.87 -16.26
N CYS A 32 14.62 -8.54 -16.18
CA CYS A 32 15.71 -7.64 -16.54
C CYS A 32 16.29 -6.85 -15.36
N ASN A 33 15.83 -7.13 -14.12
CA ASN A 33 16.28 -6.53 -12.86
C ASN A 33 16.24 -4.99 -12.81
N ARG A 34 15.37 -4.39 -13.62
CA ARG A 34 15.15 -2.94 -13.64
C ARG A 34 14.10 -2.52 -12.63
N GLU A 35 14.28 -1.34 -12.07
CA GLU A 35 13.29 -0.70 -11.22
C GLU A 35 12.07 -0.28 -12.02
N ILE A 36 10.90 -0.58 -11.46
CA ILE A 36 9.59 -0.33 -12.03
C ILE A 36 8.72 0.24 -10.92
N GLU A 37 7.96 1.26 -11.28
CA GLU A 37 6.96 1.85 -10.42
C GLU A 37 5.67 1.02 -10.54
N PRO A 38 5.21 0.38 -9.45
CA PRO A 38 3.94 -0.33 -9.48
C PRO A 38 2.77 0.66 -9.37
N TYR A 39 1.60 0.25 -9.81
CA TYR A 39 0.36 1.02 -9.75
C TYR A 39 -0.78 0.18 -9.16
N TRP A 40 -1.69 0.87 -8.47
CA TRP A 40 -2.93 0.25 -8.00
C TRP A 40 -3.94 0.15 -9.14
N GLU A 41 -4.51 -1.04 -9.36
CA GLU A 41 -5.58 -1.26 -10.34
C GLU A 41 -6.90 -1.57 -9.62
N PRO A 42 -7.84 -0.60 -9.56
CA PRO A 42 -9.11 -0.75 -8.87
C PRO A 42 -9.95 -1.93 -9.37
N ARG A 43 -9.89 -2.26 -10.67
CA ARG A 43 -10.67 -3.37 -11.25
C ARG A 43 -10.37 -4.70 -10.58
N TYR A 44 -9.14 -4.90 -10.12
CA TYR A 44 -8.68 -6.14 -9.51
C TYR A 44 -8.38 -6.00 -8.02
N ASN A 45 -8.63 -4.82 -7.44
CA ASN A 45 -8.34 -4.50 -6.03
C ASN A 45 -6.92 -4.92 -5.62
N GLY A 46 -5.93 -4.62 -6.46
CA GLY A 46 -4.56 -5.10 -6.29
C GLY A 46 -3.49 -4.26 -6.98
N VAL A 47 -2.23 -4.49 -6.59
CA VAL A 47 -1.06 -3.82 -7.15
C VAL A 47 -0.58 -4.56 -8.40
N ARG A 48 -0.25 -3.79 -9.44
CA ARG A 48 0.31 -4.28 -10.70
C ARG A 48 1.61 -3.56 -11.02
N ALA A 49 2.45 -4.17 -11.83
CA ALA A 49 3.58 -3.49 -12.44
C ALA A 49 3.88 -4.04 -13.83
N SER A 50 4.42 -3.16 -14.68
CA SER A 50 4.67 -3.43 -16.09
C SER A 50 6.07 -2.95 -16.46
N CYS A 51 6.90 -3.83 -17.01
CA CYS A 51 8.22 -3.46 -17.49
C CYS A 51 8.16 -2.93 -18.93
N SER A 52 8.47 -1.66 -19.13
CA SER A 52 8.54 -1.05 -20.48
C SER A 52 9.67 -1.60 -21.36
N VAL A 53 10.67 -2.28 -20.77
CA VAL A 53 11.85 -2.77 -21.50
C VAL A 53 11.66 -4.20 -22.00
N CYS A 54 11.17 -5.10 -21.16
CA CYS A 54 10.97 -6.51 -21.54
C CYS A 54 9.51 -6.89 -21.79
N GLY A 55 8.56 -5.97 -21.57
CA GLY A 55 7.13 -6.19 -21.81
C GLY A 55 6.44 -7.11 -20.79
N THR A 56 7.14 -7.52 -19.73
CA THR A 56 6.56 -8.40 -18.70
C THR A 56 5.61 -7.62 -17.79
N ASN A 57 4.47 -8.22 -17.45
CA ASN A 57 3.48 -7.71 -16.51
C ASN A 57 3.34 -8.67 -15.33
N TRP A 58 3.17 -8.15 -14.12
CA TRP A 58 2.88 -8.95 -12.93
C TRP A 58 1.85 -8.31 -12.01
N GLN A 59 1.26 -9.15 -11.17
CA GLN A 59 0.27 -8.81 -10.15
C GLN A 59 0.70 -9.48 -8.83
N GLU A 60 0.56 -8.79 -7.71
CA GLU A 60 0.53 -9.44 -6.40
C GLU A 60 -0.94 -9.73 -6.04
N SER A 61 -1.24 -10.99 -5.69
CA SER A 61 -2.56 -11.50 -5.31
C SER A 61 -2.63 -11.84 -3.83
#